data_AF-A0A6J6WS98-F1
#
_entry.id   AF-A0A6J6WS98-F1
#
_cell.length_a   1.000
_cell.length_b   1.000
_cell.length_c   1.000
_cell.angle_alpha   90.00
_cell.angle_beta   90.00
_cell.angle_gamma   90.00
#
_symmetry.space_group_name_H-M   'P 1'
#
loop_
_entity.id
_entity.type
_entity.pdbx_description
1 polymer ?
#
loop_
_entity_poly.entity_id
_entity_poly.type
_entity_poly.pdbx_seq_one_letter_code
_entity_poly.pdbx_strand_id
1 'polypeptide(L)'
;MALPEFRSPISRAVAPVLAGLGFFAVLGLIMWGIAALMAGEQAQTTTFTPDRLPIGNVDQWSESINTNGPVLFPGLGTTSGERTIVLDHNGANSERGWVVYYAFPADRDVTCAIEQIVGTDTFTDCDGRTIAVEDLAPPTNGEYPIIEDRVALYIDLGERANDVTTTVETSLP
;
A
#
# COMPACT_ATOMS: atom_id res chain seq x y z
N MET A 1 -41.98 -10.66 -42.21
CA MET A 1 -41.12 -9.51 -42.56
C MET A 1 -40.33 -9.88 -43.79
N ALA A 2 -40.50 -9.14 -44.89
CA ALA A 2 -39.69 -9.34 -46.09
C ALA A 2 -38.26 -8.81 -45.80
N LEU A 3 -37.26 -9.66 -46.00
CA LEU A 3 -35.86 -9.23 -45.94
C LEU A 3 -35.61 -8.25 -47.10
N PRO A 4 -34.93 -7.10 -46.87
CA PRO A 4 -34.63 -6.16 -47.93
C PRO A 4 -33.80 -6.86 -49.01
N GLU A 5 -34.37 -6.99 -50.21
CA GLU A 5 -33.73 -7.66 -51.34
C GLU A 5 -32.86 -6.65 -52.10
N PHE A 6 -31.54 -6.80 -51.96
CA PHE A 6 -30.57 -5.94 -52.63
C PHE A 6 -30.60 -6.17 -54.15
N ARG A 7 -31.02 -5.15 -54.91
CA ARG A 7 -31.29 -5.24 -56.36
C ARG A 7 -30.04 -5.40 -57.26
N SER A 8 -28.83 -5.36 -56.72
CA SER A 8 -27.59 -5.47 -57.51
C SER A 8 -26.59 -6.50 -56.94
N PRO A 9 -25.80 -7.19 -57.80
CA PRO A 9 -24.82 -8.18 -57.36
C PRO A 9 -23.71 -7.58 -56.48
N ILE A 10 -23.31 -6.33 -56.75
CA ILE A 10 -22.30 -5.61 -55.95
C ILE A 10 -22.85 -5.30 -54.55
N SER A 11 -24.11 -4.88 -54.43
CA SER A 11 -24.71 -4.62 -53.11
C SER A 11 -24.82 -5.87 -52.24
N ARG A 12 -25.00 -7.06 -52.83
CA ARG A 12 -25.04 -8.33 -52.07
C ARG A 12 -23.67 -8.74 -51.52
N ALA A 13 -22.59 -8.38 -52.20
CA ALA A 13 -21.22 -8.66 -51.77
C ALA A 13 -20.70 -7.64 -50.73
N VAL A 14 -21.04 -6.36 -50.91
CA VAL A 14 -20.50 -5.27 -50.09
C VAL A 14 -21.29 -5.05 -48.80
N ALA A 15 -22.61 -5.33 -48.80
CA ALA A 15 -23.47 -5.17 -47.62
C ALA A 15 -22.96 -5.89 -46.35
N PRO A 16 -22.57 -7.20 -46.38
CA PRO A 16 -22.08 -7.86 -45.17
C PRO A 16 -20.74 -7.29 -44.67
N VAL A 17 -19.89 -6.82 -45.58
CA VAL A 17 -18.59 -6.22 -45.24
C VAL A 17 -18.79 -4.87 -44.55
N LEU A 18 -19.64 -4.00 -45.09
CA LEU A 18 -19.95 -2.71 -44.47
C LEU A 18 -20.68 -2.87 -43.14
N ALA A 19 -21.57 -3.85 -43.03
CA ALA A 19 -22.22 -4.18 -41.76
C ALA A 19 -21.20 -4.63 -40.70
N GLY A 20 -20.24 -5.50 -41.07
CA GLY A 20 -19.16 -5.92 -40.18
C GLY A 20 -18.25 -4.75 -39.75
N LEU A 21 -17.83 -3.91 -40.70
CA LEU A 21 -17.02 -2.72 -40.40
C LEU A 21 -17.74 -1.75 -39.45
N GLY A 22 -19.03 -1.51 -39.69
CA GLY A 22 -19.86 -0.71 -38.79
C GLY A 22 -19.94 -1.29 -37.38
N PHE A 23 -20.11 -2.60 -37.26
CA PHE A 23 -20.13 -3.28 -35.96
C PHE A 23 -18.81 -3.11 -35.20
N PHE A 24 -17.66 -3.36 -35.84
CA PHE A 24 -16.36 -3.22 -35.18
C PHE A 24 -16.02 -1.77 -34.83
N ALA A 25 -16.41 -0.80 -35.66
CA ALA A 25 -16.23 0.62 -35.36
C ALA A 25 -17.03 1.03 -34.11
N VAL A 26 -18.28 0.58 -34.01
CA VAL A 26 -19.12 0.83 -32.82
C VAL A 26 -18.54 0.13 -31.59
N LEU A 27 -18.15 -1.13 -31.69
CA LEU A 27 -17.56 -1.89 -30.58
C LEU A 27 -16.26 -1.24 -30.08
N GLY A 28 -15.38 -0.83 -31.00
CA GLY A 28 -14.15 -0.14 -30.68
C GLY A 28 -14.38 1.20 -29.97
N LEU A 29 -15.38 1.97 -30.41
CA LEU A 29 -15.75 3.22 -29.75
C LEU A 29 -16.33 3.00 -28.35
N ILE A 30 -17.14 1.95 -28.15
CA ILE A 30 -17.65 1.59 -26.83
C ILE A 30 -16.50 1.19 -25.90
N MET A 31 -15.62 0.30 -26.35
CA MET A 31 -14.45 -0.12 -25.57
C MET A 31 -13.54 1.07 -25.26
N TRP A 32 -13.29 1.94 -26.24
CA TRP A 32 -12.50 3.15 -26.05
C TRP A 32 -13.15 4.11 -25.06
N GLY A 33 -14.49 4.27 -25.10
CA GLY A 33 -15.21 5.10 -24.14
C GLY A 33 -15.11 4.58 -22.70
N ILE A 34 -15.27 3.26 -22.50
CA ILE A 34 -15.06 2.64 -21.19
C ILE A 34 -13.61 2.84 -20.73
N ALA A 35 -12.64 2.62 -21.62
CA ALA A 35 -11.23 2.83 -21.31
C ALA A 35 -10.94 4.28 -20.93
N ALA A 36 -11.48 5.27 -21.66
CA ALA A 36 -11.29 6.68 -21.38
C ALA A 36 -11.89 7.11 -20.03
N LEU A 37 -13.03 6.51 -19.63
CA LEU A 37 -13.61 6.72 -18.31
C LEU A 37 -12.74 6.15 -17.19
N MET A 38 -12.18 4.94 -17.38
CA MET A 38 -11.34 4.27 -16.38
C MET A 38 -9.89 4.76 -16.37
N ALA A 39 -9.42 5.40 -17.44
CA ALA A 39 -8.02 5.86 -17.58
C ALA A 39 -7.65 6.98 -16.61
N GLY A 40 -8.64 7.72 -16.08
CA GLY A 40 -8.41 8.76 -15.07
C GLY A 40 -7.97 8.25 -13.70
N GLU A 41 -8.15 6.95 -13.42
CA GLU A 41 -7.85 6.32 -12.12
C GLU A 41 -6.54 5.50 -12.14
N GLN A 42 -5.71 5.65 -13.17
CA GLN A 42 -4.36 5.05 -13.18
C GLN A 42 -3.45 5.90 -12.29
N ALA A 43 -3.51 5.67 -10.98
CA ALA A 43 -2.44 6.05 -10.08
C ALA A 43 -1.14 5.50 -10.66
N GLN A 44 -0.17 6.39 -10.93
CA GLN A 44 1.10 6.04 -11.51
C GLN A 44 1.78 4.96 -10.65
N THR A 45 1.76 3.72 -11.12
CA THR A 45 2.47 2.58 -10.51
C THR A 45 3.93 2.62 -10.94
N THR A 46 4.63 3.73 -10.67
CA THR A 46 6.09 3.80 -10.80
C THR A 46 6.83 3.35 -9.55
N THR A 47 6.13 3.14 -8.43
CA THR A 47 6.74 2.60 -7.20
C THR A 47 6.48 1.10 -7.10
N PHE A 48 7.47 0.28 -7.47
CA PHE A 48 7.47 -1.18 -7.26
C PHE A 48 7.53 -1.58 -5.78
N THR A 49 7.49 -0.61 -4.86
CA THR A 49 7.47 -0.80 -3.42
C THR A 49 6.28 -0.01 -2.87
N PRO A 50 5.32 -0.63 -2.18
CA PRO A 50 4.17 0.08 -1.65
C PRO A 50 4.60 1.08 -0.56
N ASP A 51 4.13 2.33 -0.66
CA ASP A 51 4.40 3.42 0.31
C ASP A 51 3.78 3.16 1.68
N ARG A 52 2.80 2.26 1.71
CA ARG A 52 2.09 1.87 2.91
C ARG A 52 2.11 0.36 3.04
N LEU A 53 2.41 -0.13 4.23
CA LEU A 53 2.28 -1.54 4.57
C LEU A 53 0.84 -1.79 5.03
N PRO A 54 0.03 -2.59 4.30
CA PRO A 54 -1.30 -2.98 4.78
C PRO A 54 -1.16 -3.93 5.96
N ILE A 55 -1.75 -3.58 7.10
CA ILE A 55 -1.75 -4.40 8.31
C ILE A 55 -3.02 -5.24 8.37
N GLY A 56 -4.18 -4.61 8.18
CA GLY A 56 -5.47 -5.30 8.13
C GLY A 56 -6.55 -4.60 8.94
N ASN A 57 -7.47 -5.37 9.53
CA ASN A 57 -8.60 -4.80 10.27
C ASN A 57 -8.17 -4.22 11.63
N VAL A 58 -8.60 -2.98 11.89
CA VAL A 58 -8.18 -2.23 13.09
C VAL A 58 -8.64 -2.89 14.41
N ASP A 59 -9.89 -3.36 14.47
CA ASP A 59 -10.43 -4.00 15.69
C ASP A 59 -9.67 -5.29 15.99
N GLN A 60 -9.50 -6.14 14.97
CA GLN A 60 -8.79 -7.41 15.09
C GLN A 60 -7.35 -7.21 15.59
N TRP A 61 -6.63 -6.25 15.02
CA TRP A 61 -5.24 -6.01 15.41
C TRP A 61 -5.11 -5.34 16.77
N SER A 62 -6.01 -4.42 17.14
CA SER A 62 -6.01 -3.85 18.49
C SER A 62 -6.23 -4.92 19.55
N GLU A 63 -7.18 -5.83 19.36
CA GLU A 63 -7.43 -6.94 20.29
C GLU A 63 -6.24 -7.90 20.35
N SER A 64 -5.63 -8.18 19.19
CA SER A 64 -4.46 -9.05 19.10
C SER A 64 -3.27 -8.47 19.88
N ILE A 65 -2.98 -7.17 19.73
CA ILE A 65 -1.89 -6.49 20.44
C ILE A 65 -2.18 -6.39 21.93
N ASN A 66 -3.40 -6.00 22.32
CA ASN A 66 -3.80 -5.97 23.72
C ASN A 66 -3.68 -7.33 24.43
N THR A 67 -3.81 -8.43 23.69
CA THR A 67 -3.73 -9.79 24.25
C THR A 67 -2.32 -10.39 24.17
N ASN A 68 -1.61 -10.18 23.07
CA ASN A 68 -0.35 -10.89 22.76
C ASN A 68 0.89 -10.00 22.79
N GLY A 69 0.70 -8.69 22.89
CA GLY A 69 1.74 -7.67 22.83
C GLY A 69 1.98 -7.10 21.42
N PRO A 70 2.91 -6.14 21.30
CA PRO A 70 3.29 -5.48 20.06
C PRO A 70 3.73 -6.44 18.95
N VAL A 71 3.64 -5.99 17.69
CA VAL A 71 3.99 -6.79 16.49
C VAL A 71 5.25 -6.24 15.85
N LEU A 72 6.20 -7.13 15.51
CA LEU A 72 7.45 -6.77 14.83
C LEU A 72 7.38 -7.06 13.33
N PHE A 73 7.76 -6.07 12.54
CA PHE A 73 7.86 -6.16 11.08
C PHE A 73 9.33 -5.99 10.64
N PRO A 74 10.06 -7.09 10.39
CA PRO A 74 11.48 -7.03 10.05
C PRO A 74 11.75 -6.58 8.61
N GLY A 75 12.80 -5.78 8.42
CA GLY A 75 13.39 -5.51 7.10
C GLY A 75 12.47 -4.79 6.11
N LEU A 76 11.62 -3.87 6.57
CA LEU A 76 10.70 -3.15 5.69
C LEU A 76 11.47 -2.23 4.73
N GLY A 77 11.41 -2.48 3.43
CA GLY A 77 12.05 -1.64 2.41
C GLY A 77 13.58 -1.61 2.43
N THR A 78 14.22 -2.53 3.18
CA THR A 78 15.69 -2.70 3.23
C THR A 78 16.03 -4.20 3.13
N THR A 79 17.19 -4.54 2.59
CA THR A 79 17.68 -5.94 2.59
C THR A 79 18.54 -6.26 3.82
N SER A 80 18.87 -5.24 4.62
CA SER A 80 19.78 -5.31 5.76
C SER A 80 19.06 -5.57 7.09
N GLY A 81 17.72 -5.48 7.16
CA GLY A 81 16.97 -5.61 8.41
C GLY A 81 16.98 -4.35 9.29
N GLU A 82 17.71 -3.30 8.88
CA GLU A 82 17.90 -2.02 9.59
C GLU A 82 16.58 -1.27 9.83
N ARG A 83 15.55 -1.57 9.04
CA ARG A 83 14.20 -1.03 9.21
C ARG A 83 13.25 -2.09 9.76
N THR A 84 13.46 -2.48 11.02
CA THR A 84 12.50 -3.30 11.76
C THR A 84 11.60 -2.40 12.58
N ILE A 85 10.28 -2.46 12.33
CA ILE A 85 9.28 -1.62 12.98
C ILE A 85 8.51 -2.44 14.01
N VAL A 86 8.31 -1.88 15.19
CA VAL A 86 7.38 -2.35 16.23
C VAL A 86 6.09 -1.56 16.09
N LEU A 87 4.97 -2.24 15.90
CA LEU A 87 3.62 -1.66 15.95
C LEU A 87 2.99 -2.02 17.28
N ASP A 88 2.50 -1.00 17.99
CA ASP A 88 1.78 -1.17 19.24
C ASP A 88 0.47 -0.37 19.25
N HIS A 89 -0.43 -0.73 20.15
CA HIS A 89 -1.73 -0.12 20.35
C HIS A 89 -1.99 0.05 21.84
N ASN A 90 -2.29 1.28 22.25
CA ASN A 90 -2.61 1.60 23.63
C ASN A 90 -4.06 2.12 23.76
N GLY A 91 -4.83 1.45 24.60
CA GLY A 91 -6.15 1.90 25.04
C GLY A 91 -7.31 1.08 24.46
N ALA A 92 -8.53 1.42 24.89
CA ALA A 92 -9.72 0.64 24.56
C ALA A 92 -10.38 0.99 23.22
N ASN A 93 -9.94 2.07 22.56
CA ASN A 93 -10.51 2.51 21.29
C ASN A 93 -9.61 2.03 20.15
N SER A 94 -10.12 1.11 19.31
CA SER A 94 -9.39 0.59 18.17
C SER A 94 -9.03 1.67 17.15
N GLU A 95 -9.77 2.78 17.05
CA GLU A 95 -9.46 3.86 16.11
C GLU A 95 -8.37 4.84 16.59
N ARG A 96 -7.80 4.65 17.79
CA ARG A 96 -6.82 5.58 18.40
C ARG A 96 -5.75 4.85 19.18
N GLY A 97 -4.65 5.52 19.49
CA GLY A 97 -3.61 4.97 20.37
C GLY A 97 -2.60 4.05 19.68
N TRP A 98 -2.62 4.00 18.35
CA TRP A 98 -1.60 3.33 17.57
C TRP A 98 -0.29 4.10 17.61
N VAL A 99 0.81 3.38 17.83
CA VAL A 99 2.16 3.92 17.82
C VAL A 99 3.10 2.96 17.07
N VAL A 100 4.16 3.52 16.50
CA VAL A 100 5.21 2.75 15.86
C VAL A 100 6.56 3.20 16.40
N TYR A 101 7.47 2.25 16.57
CA TYR A 101 8.85 2.46 16.99
C TYR A 101 9.80 1.62 16.15
N TYR A 102 11.09 1.92 16.18
CA TYR A 102 12.10 0.99 15.68
C TYR A 102 12.43 -0.08 16.72
N ALA A 103 12.81 -1.26 16.25
CA ALA A 103 13.16 -2.39 17.11
C ALA A 103 14.58 -2.30 17.71
N PHE A 104 14.93 -1.14 18.27
CA PHE A 104 16.12 -0.91 19.08
C PHE A 104 15.87 0.20 20.13
N PRO A 105 16.60 0.23 21.26
CA PRO A 105 16.41 1.24 22.31
C PRO A 105 16.75 2.65 21.83
N ALA A 106 16.03 3.67 22.29
CA ALA A 106 16.30 5.07 21.96
C ALA A 106 17.68 5.56 22.44
N ASP A 107 18.24 4.91 23.46
CA ASP A 107 19.56 5.21 24.04
C ASP A 107 20.70 4.38 23.44
N ARG A 108 20.46 3.64 22.34
CA ARG A 108 21.43 2.78 21.65
C ARG A 108 21.34 2.94 20.14
N ASP A 109 22.31 2.37 19.44
CA ASP A 109 22.31 2.30 17.98
C ASP A 109 21.52 1.10 17.45
N VAL A 110 21.23 1.12 16.15
CA VAL A 110 20.41 0.11 15.44
C VAL A 110 20.97 -1.33 15.52
N THR A 111 22.24 -1.52 15.89
CA THR A 111 22.80 -2.87 16.07
C THR A 111 22.33 -3.55 17.35
N CYS A 112 21.79 -2.79 18.31
CA CYS A 112 21.19 -3.31 19.53
C CYS A 112 19.74 -3.75 19.29
N ALA A 113 19.56 -4.87 18.58
CA ALA A 113 18.25 -5.44 18.35
C ALA A 113 17.57 -5.87 19.67
N ILE A 114 16.26 -5.65 19.74
CA ILE A 114 15.41 -6.08 20.85
C ILE A 114 14.69 -7.41 20.56
N GLU A 115 14.40 -8.17 21.61
CA GLU A 115 13.57 -9.37 21.57
C GLU A 115 12.32 -9.17 22.43
N GLN A 116 11.15 -9.43 21.88
CA GLN A 116 9.90 -9.29 22.63
C GLN A 116 9.76 -10.36 23.71
N ILE A 117 9.36 -9.94 24.90
CA ILE A 117 8.89 -10.86 25.93
C ILE A 117 7.44 -11.22 25.59
N VAL A 118 7.24 -12.45 25.12
CA VAL A 118 5.96 -12.94 24.57
C VAL A 118 4.78 -12.66 25.51
N GLY A 119 3.70 -12.11 24.96
CA GLY A 119 2.48 -11.80 25.73
C GLY A 119 2.59 -10.53 26.58
N THR A 120 3.60 -9.70 26.33
CA THR A 120 3.81 -8.42 27.02
C THR A 120 4.13 -7.30 26.05
N ASP A 121 4.05 -6.07 26.55
CA ASP A 121 4.48 -4.81 25.95
C ASP A 121 5.96 -4.47 26.23
N THR A 122 6.74 -5.46 26.69
CA THR A 122 8.14 -5.29 27.08
C THR A 122 9.09 -6.12 26.23
N PHE A 123 10.35 -5.67 26.20
CA PHE A 123 11.40 -6.22 25.38
C PHE A 123 12.68 -6.45 26.19
N THR A 124 13.49 -7.40 25.75
CA THR A 124 14.88 -7.57 26.21
C THR A 124 15.81 -6.94 25.18
N ASP A 125 16.69 -6.04 25.60
CA ASP A 125 17.69 -5.44 24.73
C ASP A 125 19.01 -6.24 24.67
N CYS A 126 19.96 -5.76 23.86
CA CYS A 126 21.27 -6.40 23.69
C CYS A 126 22.13 -6.42 24.98
N ASP A 127 21.86 -5.53 25.94
CA ASP A 127 22.52 -5.47 27.25
C ASP A 127 21.81 -6.37 28.28
N GLY A 128 20.71 -7.03 27.90
CA GLY A 128 19.88 -7.87 28.75
C GLY A 128 18.93 -7.09 29.66
N ARG A 129 18.68 -5.80 29.39
CA ARG A 129 17.72 -4.97 30.13
C ARG A 129 16.31 -5.31 29.65
N THR A 130 15.35 -5.31 30.58
CA THR A 130 13.93 -5.25 30.23
C THR A 130 13.52 -3.80 30.06
N ILE A 131 13.00 -3.45 28.89
CA ILE A 131 12.56 -2.10 28.52
C ILE A 131 11.12 -2.12 28.00
N ALA A 132 10.42 -1.00 28.14
CA ALA A 132 9.06 -0.86 27.64
C ALA A 132 9.05 -0.40 26.17
N VAL A 133 7.89 -0.49 25.52
CA VAL A 133 7.73 -0.04 24.14
C VAL A 133 8.06 1.44 23.95
N GLU A 134 7.81 2.29 24.96
CA GLU A 134 8.08 3.73 24.91
C GLU A 134 9.58 4.07 25.04
N ASP A 135 10.40 3.11 25.47
CA ASP A 135 11.86 3.26 25.55
C ASP A 135 12.54 2.97 24.20
N LEU A 136 11.78 2.51 23.20
CA LEU A 136 12.27 2.24 21.85
C LEU A 136 12.48 3.53 21.05
N ALA A 137 13.39 3.46 20.09
CA ALA A 137 13.70 4.61 19.24
C ALA A 137 12.48 5.02 18.39
N PRO A 138 12.08 6.30 18.41
CA PRO A 138 10.97 6.77 17.59
C PRO A 138 11.36 6.75 16.09
N PRO A 139 10.38 6.62 15.19
CA PRO A 139 10.62 6.71 13.76
C PRO A 139 11.18 8.08 13.39
N THR A 140 12.19 8.10 12.53
CA THR A 140 12.84 9.33 12.06
C THR A 140 12.65 9.58 10.58
N ASN A 141 12.11 8.61 9.84
CA ASN A 141 11.93 8.69 8.38
C ASN A 141 10.46 8.87 7.99
N GLY A 142 9.61 9.37 8.89
CA GLY A 142 8.22 9.68 8.60
C GLY A 142 7.28 8.47 8.62
N GLU A 143 7.63 7.39 9.31
CA GLU A 143 6.71 6.25 9.49
C GLU A 143 5.64 6.56 10.55
N TYR A 144 4.37 6.29 10.24
CA TYR A 144 3.26 6.46 11.18
C TYR A 144 2.07 5.56 10.83
N PRO A 145 1.25 5.16 11.81
CA PRO A 145 0.04 4.40 11.57
C PRO A 145 -1.05 5.27 10.93
N ILE A 146 -1.75 4.71 9.95
CA ILE A 146 -2.89 5.34 9.26
C ILE A 146 -4.08 4.41 9.35
N ILE A 147 -5.24 4.97 9.70
CA ILE A 147 -6.52 4.27 9.64
C ILE A 147 -7.35 4.87 8.51
N GLU A 148 -7.77 4.03 7.58
CA GLU A 148 -8.67 4.38 6.49
C GLU A 148 -10.04 3.73 6.70
N ASP A 149 -11.08 4.50 6.39
CA ASP A 149 -12.48 4.10 6.49
C ASP A 149 -12.89 3.51 7.84
N ARG A 150 -12.12 3.81 8.90
CA ARG A 150 -12.28 3.26 10.27
C ARG A 150 -12.16 1.73 10.37
N VAL A 151 -11.67 1.07 9.33
CA VAL A 151 -11.62 -0.39 9.27
C VAL A 151 -10.23 -0.87 8.95
N ALA A 152 -9.52 -0.20 8.04
CA ALA A 152 -8.24 -0.66 7.52
C ALA A 152 -7.09 0.10 8.18
N LEU A 153 -6.15 -0.64 8.78
CA LEU A 153 -4.91 -0.14 9.34
C LEU A 153 -3.76 -0.33 8.35
N TYR A 154 -2.98 0.73 8.20
CA TYR A 154 -1.77 0.79 7.41
C TYR A 154 -0.64 1.38 8.26
N ILE A 155 0.60 1.06 7.91
CA ILE A 155 1.78 1.81 8.34
C ILE A 155 2.30 2.57 7.13
N ASP A 156 2.32 3.90 7.19
CA ASP A 156 3.07 4.70 6.22
C ASP A 156 4.55 4.41 6.41
N LEU A 157 5.24 4.06 5.31
CA LEU A 157 6.65 3.75 5.31
C LEU A 157 7.50 4.98 4.97
N GLY A 158 6.94 6.19 5.07
CA GLY A 158 7.67 7.45 5.04
C GLY A 158 8.65 7.62 3.87
N GLU A 159 9.69 8.42 4.09
CA GLU A 159 10.76 8.64 3.12
C GLU A 159 11.65 7.40 3.02
N ARG A 160 11.94 6.95 1.79
CA ARG A 160 12.88 5.85 1.55
C ARG A 160 14.26 6.41 1.24
N ALA A 161 15.30 5.81 1.81
CA ALA A 161 16.69 6.14 1.53
C ALA A 161 17.09 6.05 0.03
N ASN A 162 16.28 5.38 -0.80
CA ASN A 162 16.51 5.19 -2.23
C ASN A 162 15.45 5.86 -3.12
N ASP A 163 14.59 6.73 -2.56
CA ASP A 163 13.64 7.47 -3.39
C ASP A 163 14.43 8.49 -4.23
N VAL A 164 14.69 8.17 -5.49
CA VAL A 164 15.27 9.12 -6.42
C VAL A 164 14.21 10.19 -6.64
N THR A 165 14.33 11.31 -5.92
CA THR A 165 13.61 12.54 -6.24
C THR A 165 14.00 12.93 -7.65
N THR A 166 13.29 12.40 -8.63
CA THR A 166 13.48 12.77 -10.03
C THR A 166 12.85 14.14 -10.15
N THR A 167 13.63 15.18 -9.87
CA THR A 167 13.27 16.55 -10.21
C THR A 167 13.11 16.57 -11.73
N VAL A 168 11.88 16.47 -12.21
CA VAL A 168 11.57 16.71 -13.62
C VAL A 168 11.80 18.20 -13.84
N GLU A 169 13.03 18.58 -14.16
CA GLU A 169 13.34 19.86 -14.75
C GLU A 169 12.51 19.96 -16.03
N THR A 170 11.40 20.68 -15.93
CA THR A 170 10.58 21.05 -17.07
C THR A 170 11.36 22.12 -17.83
N SER A 171 12.33 21.69 -18.64
CA SER A 171 12.89 22.54 -19.69
C SER A 171 11.88 22.57 -20.84
N LEU A 172 11.09 23.65 -20.87
CA LEU A 172 10.26 23.98 -22.02
C LEU A 172 11.16 24.53 -23.15
N PRO A 173 10.97 24.11 -24.42
CA PRO A 173 11.53 24.83 -25.57
C PRO A 173 10.78 26.14 -25.86
#